data_AF-A0A497FVW0-F1
#
_entry.id   AF-A0A497FVW0-F1
#
_cell.length_a   1.000
_cell.length_b   1.000
_cell.length_c   1.000
_cell.angle_alpha   90.00
_cell.angle_beta   90.00
_cell.angle_gamma   90.00
#
_symmetry.space_group_name_H-M   'P 1'
#
loop_
_entity.id
_entity.type
_entity.pdbx_description
1 polymer ?
#
loop_
_entity_poly.entity_id
_entity_poly.type
_entity_poly.pdbx_seq_one_letter_code
_entity_poly.pdbx_strand_id
1 'polypeptide(L)'
;RKYSQPNQPLDSFIQEIALELGEKLQRKYAKIKAKYNARKEKIKRQIALKLAQVDALSQEIQQLKTQIAIQTTLSILMKKKPQVTLRNKIEQKQNKIARLLQEINDLKYKLELLNIKEKEEIDKELEKIKTKIQTILIKPSKKHIIVNQVILLWIPIP
;
A
#
# COMPACT_ATOMS: atom_id res chain seq x y z
N ARG A 1 -32.05 9.17 9.16
CA ARG A 1 -32.47 9.53 10.54
C ARG A 1 -33.05 8.26 11.15
N LYS A 2 -32.50 7.77 12.26
CA LYS A 2 -33.05 6.64 13.02
C LYS A 2 -33.73 7.21 14.26
N TYR A 3 -34.84 6.61 14.66
CA TYR A 3 -35.60 6.99 15.85
C TYR A 3 -35.71 5.79 16.78
N SER A 4 -35.68 6.03 18.08
CA SER A 4 -35.96 4.98 19.07
C SER A 4 -37.42 4.53 18.92
N GLN A 5 -37.68 3.25 19.17
CA GLN A 5 -39.04 2.74 19.23
C GLN A 5 -39.75 3.23 20.52
N PRO A 6 -41.09 3.31 20.54
CA PRO A 6 -41.83 3.60 21.77
C PRO A 6 -41.44 2.61 22.89
N ASN A 7 -41.13 3.12 24.08
CA ASN A 7 -40.68 2.36 25.26
C ASN A 7 -39.35 1.63 25.13
N GLN A 8 -38.56 1.87 24.07
CA GLN A 8 -37.19 1.34 23.98
C GLN A 8 -36.27 2.05 25.00
N PRO A 9 -35.54 1.32 25.85
CA PRO A 9 -34.52 1.91 26.70
C PRO A 9 -33.46 2.63 25.87
N LEU A 10 -33.03 3.82 26.32
CA LEU A 10 -32.04 4.64 25.63
C LEU A 10 -30.74 3.87 25.36
N ASP A 11 -30.26 3.09 26.33
CA ASP A 11 -29.04 2.29 26.21
C ASP A 11 -29.14 1.22 25.10
N SER A 12 -30.31 0.58 24.96
CA SER A 12 -30.57 -0.39 23.91
C SER A 12 -30.55 0.26 22.52
N PHE A 13 -31.13 1.46 22.38
CA PHE A 13 -31.11 2.22 21.14
C PHE A 13 -29.70 2.68 20.76
N ILE A 14 -28.91 3.11 21.75
CA ILE A 14 -27.50 3.48 21.56
C ILE A 14 -26.69 2.28 21.09
N GLN A 15 -26.85 1.12 21.72
CA GLN A 15 -26.18 -0.12 21.32
C GLN A 15 -26.54 -0.53 19.90
N GLU A 16 -27.82 -0.44 19.51
CA GLU A 16 -28.26 -0.76 18.15
C GLU A 16 -27.60 0.14 17.11
N ILE A 17 -27.55 1.47 17.37
CA ILE A 17 -26.88 2.42 16.48
C ILE A 17 -25.37 2.16 16.44
N ALA A 18 -24.75 1.88 17.58
CA ALA A 18 -23.33 1.58 17.68
C ALA A 18 -22.95 0.38 16.82
N LEU A 19 -23.73 -0.71 16.91
CA LEU A 19 -23.54 -1.92 16.10
C LEU A 19 -23.68 -1.63 14.62
N GLU A 20 -24.75 -0.94 14.20
CA GLU A 20 -24.95 -0.63 12.78
C GLU A 20 -23.85 0.28 12.21
N LEU A 21 -23.37 1.25 12.99
CA LEU A 21 -22.26 2.11 12.60
C LEU A 21 -20.94 1.34 12.55
N GLY A 22 -20.70 0.45 13.51
CA GLY A 22 -19.54 -0.45 13.53
C GLY A 22 -19.49 -1.36 12.31
N GLU A 23 -20.61 -1.99 11.93
CA GLU A 23 -20.67 -2.82 10.72
C GLU A 23 -20.43 -2.01 9.44
N LYS A 24 -21.04 -0.82 9.33
CA LYS A 24 -20.82 0.07 8.17
C LYS A 24 -19.36 0.49 8.06
N LEU A 25 -18.73 0.78 9.19
CA LEU A 25 -17.32 1.17 9.30
C LEU A 25 -16.41 0.00 8.87
N GLN A 26 -16.62 -1.20 9.41
CA GLN A 26 -15.88 -2.40 9.00
C GLN A 26 -16.01 -2.70 7.50
N ARG A 27 -17.23 -2.60 6.94
CA ARG A 27 -17.45 -2.80 5.50
C ARG A 27 -16.71 -1.76 4.64
N LYS A 28 -16.68 -0.50 5.07
CA LYS A 28 -15.91 0.55 4.39
C LYS A 28 -14.40 0.30 4.49
N TYR A 29 -13.92 -0.09 5.66
CA TYR A 29 -12.52 -0.44 5.87
C TYR A 29 -12.07 -1.60 4.99
N ALA A 30 -12.85 -2.67 4.95
CA ALA A 30 -12.55 -3.82 4.10
C ALA A 30 -12.45 -3.39 2.62
N LYS A 31 -13.35 -2.51 2.15
CA LYS A 31 -13.31 -1.99 0.77
C LYS A 31 -12.07 -1.13 0.50
N ILE A 32 -11.73 -0.21 1.40
CA ILE A 32 -10.53 0.63 1.27
C ILE A 32 -9.29 -0.26 1.26
N LYS A 33 -9.14 -1.14 2.25
CA LYS A 33 -8.01 -2.05 2.38
C LYS A 33 -7.86 -2.96 1.16
N ALA A 34 -8.95 -3.53 0.65
CA ALA A 34 -8.92 -4.34 -0.57
C ALA A 34 -8.44 -3.55 -1.81
N LYS A 35 -8.94 -2.32 -2.00
CA LYS A 35 -8.54 -1.42 -3.10
C LYS A 35 -7.05 -1.09 -3.05
N TYR A 36 -6.52 -0.76 -1.87
CA TYR A 36 -5.10 -0.44 -1.72
C TYR A 36 -4.21 -1.68 -1.79
N ASN A 37 -4.62 -2.81 -1.21
CA ASN A 37 -3.91 -4.07 -1.32
C ASN A 37 -3.73 -4.50 -2.78
N ALA A 38 -4.78 -4.45 -3.61
CA ALA A 38 -4.66 -4.78 -5.03
C ALA A 38 -3.61 -3.91 -5.76
N ARG A 39 -3.56 -2.61 -5.44
CA ARG A 39 -2.57 -1.69 -6.01
C ARG A 39 -1.15 -1.96 -5.51
N LYS A 40 -0.98 -2.21 -4.21
CA LYS A 40 0.32 -2.56 -3.62
C LYS A 40 0.86 -3.85 -4.19
N GLU A 41 0.02 -4.88 -4.33
CA GLU A 41 0.42 -6.17 -4.92
C GLU A 41 0.87 -6.03 -6.37
N LYS A 42 0.19 -5.19 -7.16
CA LYS A 42 0.64 -4.87 -8.53
C LYS A 42 2.03 -4.25 -8.54
N ILE A 43 2.31 -3.31 -7.64
CA ILE A 43 3.63 -2.66 -7.53
C ILE A 43 4.69 -3.65 -7.06
N LYS A 44 4.40 -4.47 -6.04
CA LYS A 44 5.32 -5.50 -5.55
C LYS A 44 5.72 -6.48 -6.66
N ARG A 45 4.76 -6.92 -7.48
CA ARG A 45 5.03 -7.77 -8.65
C ARG A 45 5.94 -7.08 -9.67
N GLN A 46 5.73 -5.79 -9.92
CA GLN A 46 6.59 -5.01 -10.82
C GLN A 46 8.02 -4.88 -10.26
N ILE A 47 8.17 -4.64 -8.95
CA ILE A 47 9.48 -4.61 -8.29
C ILE A 47 10.19 -5.96 -8.41
N ALA A 48 9.50 -7.06 -8.09
CA ALA A 48 10.05 -8.41 -8.19
C ALA A 48 10.50 -8.74 -9.62
N LEU A 49 9.70 -8.39 -10.62
CA LEU A 49 10.06 -8.60 -12.03
C LEU A 49 11.31 -7.80 -12.44
N LYS A 50 11.41 -6.54 -12.00
CA LYS A 50 12.60 -5.71 -12.29
C LYS A 50 13.85 -6.20 -11.56
N LEU A 51 13.71 -6.69 -10.32
CA LEU A 51 14.82 -7.32 -9.59
C LEU A 51 15.33 -8.56 -10.32
N ALA A 52 14.43 -9.43 -10.79
CA ALA A 52 14.82 -10.60 -11.59
C ALA A 52 15.56 -10.21 -12.88
N GLN A 53 15.17 -9.10 -13.53
CA GLN A 53 15.90 -8.56 -14.68
C GLN A 53 17.30 -8.05 -14.32
N VAL A 54 17.46 -7.43 -13.16
CA VAL A 54 18.78 -7.00 -12.64
C VAL A 54 19.67 -8.21 -12.37
N ASP A 55 19.12 -9.28 -11.77
CA ASP A 55 19.85 -10.51 -11.49
C ASP A 55 20.31 -11.19 -12.78
N ALA A 56 19.43 -11.30 -13.77
CA ALA A 56 19.77 -11.86 -15.09
C ALA A 56 20.89 -11.06 -15.78
N LEU A 57 20.77 -9.73 -15.81
CA LEU A 57 21.81 -8.86 -16.39
C LEU A 57 23.14 -8.97 -15.63
N SER A 58 23.10 -9.16 -14.32
CA SER A 58 24.28 -9.33 -13.48
C SER A 58 25.00 -10.65 -13.79
N GLN A 59 24.25 -11.74 -14.00
CA GLN A 59 24.81 -13.02 -14.45
C GLN A 59 25.43 -12.91 -15.84
N GLU A 60 24.77 -12.24 -16.79
CA GLU A 60 25.32 -11.98 -18.12
C GLU A 60 26.63 -11.17 -18.05
N ILE A 61 26.71 -10.16 -17.17
CA ILE A 61 27.94 -9.40 -16.94
C ILE A 61 29.05 -10.32 -16.40
N GLN A 62 28.75 -11.22 -15.47
CA GLN A 62 29.74 -12.18 -14.97
C GLN A 62 30.26 -13.10 -16.08
N GLN A 63 29.38 -13.61 -16.94
CA GLN A 63 29.76 -14.41 -18.11
C GLN A 63 30.62 -13.61 -19.11
N LEU A 64 30.29 -12.34 -19.35
CA LEU A 64 31.12 -11.48 -20.20
C LEU A 64 32.50 -11.22 -19.57
N LYS A 65 32.58 -11.07 -18.25
CA LYS A 65 33.86 -10.92 -17.54
C LYS A 65 34.73 -12.18 -17.64
N THR A 66 34.15 -13.37 -17.52
CA THR A 66 34.91 -14.63 -17.69
C THR A 66 35.37 -14.81 -19.14
N GLN A 67 34.54 -14.46 -20.12
CA GLN A 67 34.96 -14.45 -21.54
C GLN A 67 36.11 -13.48 -21.79
N ILE A 68 36.10 -12.29 -21.20
CA ILE A 68 37.22 -11.35 -21.29
C ILE A 68 38.48 -11.99 -20.69
N ALA A 69 38.40 -12.60 -19.50
CA ALA A 69 39.56 -13.23 -18.87
C ALA A 69 40.18 -14.31 -19.77
N ILE A 70 39.37 -15.19 -20.36
CA ILE A 70 39.80 -16.23 -21.31
C ILE A 70 40.39 -15.63 -22.59
N GLN A 71 39.75 -14.60 -23.17
CA GLN A 71 40.30 -13.92 -24.34
C GLN A 71 41.65 -13.25 -24.04
N THR A 72 41.83 -12.73 -22.83
CA THR A 72 43.07 -12.05 -22.44
C THR A 72 44.22 -13.05 -22.34
N THR A 73 44.01 -14.21 -21.71
CA THR A 73 45.00 -15.29 -21.65
C THR A 73 45.34 -15.85 -23.03
N LEU A 74 44.32 -16.08 -23.88
CA LEU A 74 44.55 -16.53 -25.26
C LEU A 74 45.28 -15.47 -26.11
N SER A 75 44.97 -14.19 -25.93
CA SER A 75 45.61 -13.09 -26.65
C SER A 75 47.09 -12.96 -26.29
N ILE A 76 47.44 -13.15 -25.01
CA ILE A 76 48.83 -13.21 -24.53
C ILE A 76 49.56 -14.39 -25.18
N LEU A 77 48.94 -15.58 -25.17
CA LEU A 77 49.52 -16.79 -25.77
C LEU A 77 49.73 -16.65 -27.28
N MET A 78 48.79 -16.02 -27.98
CA MET A 78 48.77 -15.87 -29.44
C MET A 78 49.39 -14.56 -29.94
N LYS A 79 49.94 -13.71 -29.06
CA LYS A 79 50.44 -12.34 -29.35
C LYS A 79 49.47 -11.48 -30.16
N LYS A 80 48.16 -11.61 -29.93
CA LYS A 80 47.12 -10.81 -30.60
C LYS A 80 46.62 -9.68 -29.69
N LYS A 81 46.13 -8.58 -30.27
CA LYS A 81 45.50 -7.50 -29.51
C LYS A 81 44.13 -7.94 -28.97
N PRO A 82 43.81 -7.69 -27.69
CA PRO A 82 42.50 -8.03 -27.13
C PRO A 82 41.38 -7.19 -27.76
N GLN A 83 40.20 -7.78 -27.94
CA GLN A 83 39.03 -7.11 -28.52
C GLN A 83 38.30 -6.23 -27.47
N VAL A 84 38.13 -4.94 -27.80
CA VAL A 84 37.51 -3.91 -26.94
C VAL A 84 35.98 -4.04 -26.83
N THR A 85 35.35 -4.80 -27.73
CA THR A 85 33.89 -4.89 -27.90
C THR A 85 33.14 -5.47 -26.70
N LEU A 86 33.75 -6.36 -25.91
CA LEU A 86 33.10 -6.97 -24.75
C LEU A 86 32.99 -6.02 -23.55
N ARG A 87 33.94 -5.09 -23.39
CA ARG A 87 33.91 -4.09 -22.31
C ARG A 87 32.75 -3.11 -22.50
N ASN A 88 32.54 -2.64 -23.73
CA ASN A 88 31.42 -1.76 -24.07
C ASN A 88 30.06 -2.45 -23.80
N LYS A 89 29.95 -3.75 -24.07
CA LYS A 89 28.74 -4.54 -23.75
C LYS A 89 28.48 -4.63 -22.24
N ILE A 90 29.53 -4.78 -21.43
CA ILE A 90 29.41 -4.77 -19.97
C ILE A 90 28.91 -3.40 -19.49
N GLU A 91 29.51 -2.31 -19.98
CA GLU A 91 29.13 -0.95 -19.60
C GLU A 91 27.66 -0.65 -19.95
N GLN A 92 27.21 -1.03 -21.15
CA GLN A 92 25.80 -0.89 -21.55
C GLN A 92 24.85 -1.64 -20.60
N LYS A 93 25.20 -2.87 -20.20
CA LYS A 93 24.40 -3.66 -19.26
C LYS A 93 24.42 -3.06 -17.84
N GLN A 94 25.55 -2.53 -17.38
CA GLN A 94 25.65 -1.83 -16.10
C GLN A 94 24.77 -0.57 -16.08
N ASN A 95 24.79 0.21 -17.15
CA ASN A 95 23.91 1.38 -17.30
C ASN A 95 22.43 0.98 -17.29
N LYS A 96 22.07 -0.16 -17.89
CA LYS A 96 20.71 -0.70 -17.84
C LYS A 96 20.31 -1.14 -16.42
N ILE A 97 21.21 -1.77 -15.67
CA ILE A 97 20.99 -2.12 -14.25
C ILE A 97 20.75 -0.85 -13.43
N ALA A 98 21.56 0.19 -13.59
CA ALA A 98 21.42 1.44 -12.84
C ALA A 98 20.02 2.07 -13.08
N ARG A 99 19.55 2.10 -14.33
CA ARG A 99 18.19 2.56 -14.66
C ARG A 99 17.10 1.72 -13.99
N LEU A 100 17.21 0.40 -14.05
CA LEU A 100 16.24 -0.50 -13.41
C LEU A 100 16.20 -0.32 -11.89
N LEU A 101 17.35 -0.11 -11.24
CA LEU A 101 17.43 0.17 -9.81
C LEU A 101 16.75 1.50 -9.44
N GLN A 102 16.93 2.54 -10.27
CA GLN A 102 16.22 3.81 -10.10
C GLN A 102 14.70 3.63 -10.22
N GLU A 103 14.23 2.90 -11.24
CA GLU A 103 12.80 2.59 -11.41
C GLU A 103 12.24 1.77 -10.23
N ILE A 104 13.03 0.84 -9.66
CA ILE A 104 12.65 0.10 -8.45
C ILE A 104 12.48 1.06 -7.26
N ASN A 105 13.38 2.02 -7.09
CA ASN A 105 13.28 3.02 -6.01
C ASN A 105 12.03 3.89 -6.18
N ASP A 106 11.72 4.33 -7.40
CA ASP A 106 10.49 5.06 -7.69
C ASP A 106 9.23 4.24 -7.37
N LEU A 107 9.25 2.93 -7.65
CA LEU A 107 8.16 2.02 -7.31
C LEU A 107 8.02 1.82 -5.80
N LYS A 108 9.13 1.74 -5.06
CA LYS A 108 9.12 1.68 -3.58
C LYS A 108 8.54 2.97 -3.00
N TYR A 109 8.95 4.13 -3.50
CA TYR A 109 8.37 5.41 -3.10
C TYR A 109 6.86 5.49 -3.39
N LYS A 110 6.41 5.03 -4.56
CA LYS A 110 4.97 4.91 -4.87
C LYS A 110 4.24 4.00 -3.90
N LEU A 111 4.87 2.93 -3.42
CA LEU A 111 4.29 2.02 -2.42
C LEU A 111 4.12 2.72 -1.06
N GLU A 112 5.10 3.50 -0.63
CA GLU A 112 4.99 4.33 0.58
C GLU A 112 3.88 5.37 0.47
N LEU A 113 3.77 6.06 -0.67
CA LEU A 113 2.68 7.00 -0.93
C LEU A 113 1.30 6.32 -0.88
N LEU A 114 1.19 5.06 -1.33
CA LEU A 114 -0.05 4.30 -1.20
C LEU A 114 -0.38 3.95 0.25
N ASN A 115 0.62 3.66 1.09
CA ASN A 115 0.40 3.44 2.52
C ASN A 115 -0.14 4.70 3.20
N ILE A 116 0.43 5.86 2.87
CA ILE A 116 -0.02 7.15 3.41
C ILE A 116 -1.46 7.44 2.97
N LYS A 117 -1.76 7.30 1.67
CA LYS A 117 -3.12 7.54 1.12
C LYS A 117 -4.16 6.58 1.69
N GLU A 118 -3.80 5.32 1.92
CA GLU A 118 -4.70 4.37 2.58
C GLU A 118 -5.04 4.85 3.99
N LYS A 119 -4.04 5.25 4.78
CA LYS A 119 -4.24 5.76 6.14
C LYS A 119 -5.10 7.03 6.15
N GLU A 120 -4.83 7.97 5.24
CA GLU A 120 -5.65 9.18 5.10
C GLU A 120 -7.11 8.89 4.72
N GLU A 121 -7.36 7.92 3.83
CA GLU A 121 -8.73 7.54 3.44
C GLU A 121 -9.46 6.85 4.60
N ILE A 122 -8.73 6.06 5.39
CA ILE A 122 -9.19 5.46 6.66
C ILE A 122 -9.58 6.54 7.68
N ASP A 123 -8.68 7.50 7.94
CA ASP A 123 -8.88 8.56 8.93
C ASP A 123 -10.06 9.48 8.55
N LYS A 124 -10.23 9.78 7.25
CA LYS A 124 -11.38 10.55 6.76
C LYS A 124 -12.71 9.85 7.00
N GLU A 125 -12.76 8.52 6.86
CA GLU A 125 -14.00 7.78 7.13
C GLU A 125 -14.30 7.68 8.63
N LEU A 126 -13.27 7.64 9.48
CA LEU A 126 -13.44 7.76 10.94
C LEU A 126 -14.07 9.08 11.34
N GLU A 127 -13.53 10.19 10.85
CA GLU A 127 -14.04 11.53 11.19
C GLU A 127 -15.49 11.72 10.71
N LYS A 128 -15.86 11.19 9.53
CA LYS A 128 -17.25 11.18 9.05
C LYS A 128 -18.20 10.39 9.95
N ILE A 129 -17.70 9.37 10.64
CA ILE A 129 -18.53 8.52 11.51
C ILE A 129 -18.62 9.15 12.90
N LYS A 130 -17.52 9.68 13.42
CA LYS A 130 -17.48 10.47 14.65
C LYS A 130 -18.45 11.65 14.61
N THR A 131 -18.44 12.43 13.52
CA THR A 131 -19.41 13.52 13.31
C THR A 131 -20.86 13.01 13.23
N LYS A 132 -21.11 11.88 12.56
CA LYS A 132 -22.46 11.27 12.52
C LYS A 132 -22.96 10.81 13.88
N ILE A 133 -22.09 10.22 14.70
CA ILE A 133 -22.38 9.81 16.07
C ILE A 133 -22.74 11.04 16.93
N GLN A 134 -21.95 12.11 16.81
CA GLN A 134 -22.23 13.38 17.50
C GLN A 134 -23.58 14.01 17.08
N THR A 135 -24.09 13.74 15.87
CA THR A 135 -25.29 14.38 15.31
C THR A 135 -26.58 13.53 15.44
N ILE A 136 -26.63 12.55 16.34
CA ILE A 136 -27.84 11.73 16.53
C ILE A 136 -28.90 12.53 17.32
N LEU A 137 -29.99 12.91 16.64
CA LEU A 137 -31.14 13.60 17.22
C LEU A 137 -32.19 12.60 17.73
N ILE A 138 -32.53 12.67 19.02
CA ILE A 138 -33.65 11.93 19.63
C ILE A 138 -34.89 12.83 19.62
N LYS A 139 -36.02 12.36 19.09
CA LYS A 139 -37.30 13.08 19.16
C LYS A 139 -37.93 12.80 20.54
N PRO A 140 -38.38 13.81 21.31
CA PRO A 140 -39.02 13.57 22.59
C PRO A 140 -40.39 12.91 22.37
N SER A 141 -40.51 11.65 22.81
CA SER A 141 -41.81 11.09 23.19
C SER A 141 -42.27 11.84 24.45
N LYS A 142 -43.55 12.20 24.53
CA LYS A 142 -44.13 13.18 25.47
C LYS A 142 -44.05 12.84 26.98
N LYS A 143 -43.22 11.90 27.41
CA LYS A 143 -42.95 11.63 28.83
C LYS A 143 -41.45 11.35 29.02
N HIS A 144 -40.76 12.36 29.56
CA HIS A 144 -39.44 12.28 30.21
C HIS A 144 -38.24 11.90 29.32
N ILE A 145 -37.60 12.87 28.65
CA ILE A 145 -36.14 12.83 28.42
C ILE A 145 -35.58 14.27 28.39
N ILE A 146 -34.74 14.60 29.38
CA ILE A 146 -33.79 15.71 29.32
C ILE A 146 -32.59 15.19 28.52
N VAL A 147 -32.37 15.75 27.33
CA VAL A 147 -31.22 15.40 26.47
C VAL A 147 -30.04 16.24 26.94
N ASN A 148 -29.01 15.61 27.52
CA ASN A 148 -27.81 16.35 27.93
C ASN A 148 -26.47 15.65 27.70
N GLN A 149 -26.39 14.59 26.90
CA GLN A 149 -25.09 13.96 26.62
C GLN A 149 -24.88 13.64 25.15
N VAL A 150 -23.85 14.28 24.60
CA VAL A 150 -23.15 13.88 23.38
C VAL A 150 -22.50 12.53 23.66
N ILE A 151 -23.09 11.45 23.18
CA ILE A 151 -22.58 10.10 23.38
C ILE A 151 -21.33 9.93 22.48
N LEU A 152 -20.16 9.98 23.09
CA LEU A 152 -18.90 9.54 22.47
C LEU A 152 -18.89 8.01 22.43
N LEU A 153 -19.38 7.43 21.33
CA LEU A 153 -19.17 6.01 21.04
C LEU A 153 -17.70 5.78 20.67
N TRP A 154 -16.92 5.27 21.62
CA TRP A 154 -15.58 4.77 21.36
C TRP A 154 -15.70 3.41 20.66
N ILE A 155 -15.36 3.35 19.37
CA ILE A 155 -15.31 2.11 18.61
C ILE A 155 -13.85 1.67 18.55
N PRO A 156 -13.45 0.57 19.20
CA PRO A 156 -12.10 0.06 19.09
C PRO A 156 -11.86 -0.44 17.66
N ILE A 157 -10.76 0.02 17.07
CA ILE A 157 -10.28 -0.46 15.77
C ILE A 157 -9.31 -1.62 16.06
N PRO A 158 -9.53 -2.83 15.50
CA PRO A 158 -8.58 -3.93 15.57
C PRO A 158 -7.35 -3.74 14.68
#